data_AF-A0A661ACV9-F1
#
_entry.id   AF-A0A661ACV9-F1
#
_cell.length_a   1.000
_cell.length_b   1.000
_cell.length_c   1.000
_cell.angle_alpha   90.00
_cell.angle_beta   90.00
_cell.angle_gamma   90.00
#
_symmetry.space_group_name_H-M   'P 1'
#
loop_
_entity.id
_entity.type
_entity.pdbx_description
1 polymer ?
#
loop_
_entity_poly.entity_id
_entity_poly.type
_entity_poly.pdbx_seq_one_letter_code
_entity_poly.pdbx_strand_id
1 'polypeptide(L)'
;MGGRHNKGGSLRIGVLGSVHRDILGQEEYFGGIVYNLLPLSGLETYPITWAGRDKKEEFEELLSVLGMKKDGIFYCEKFNRNTLIYHGEERDEILEANAPKISQEQIDFARSMDFLLVNFIRGDELTQEEFASLAGDGRMVDVHS
;
A
#
# COMPACT_ATOMS: atom_id res chain seq x y z
N MET A 1 6.11 -21.39 -23.77
CA MET A 1 6.97 -21.65 -22.60
C MET A 1 8.23 -20.81 -22.73
N GLY A 2 8.20 -19.58 -22.21
CA GLY A 2 9.34 -18.67 -22.21
C GLY A 2 9.86 -18.55 -20.78
N GLY A 3 10.96 -19.23 -20.48
CA GLY A 3 11.59 -19.17 -19.17
C GLY A 3 12.13 -17.76 -18.90
N ARG A 4 11.67 -17.15 -17.81
CA ARG A 4 12.38 -16.02 -17.22
C ARG A 4 13.64 -16.57 -16.56
N HIS A 5 14.78 -16.27 -17.17
CA HIS A 5 16.10 -16.40 -16.57
C HIS A 5 16.11 -15.69 -15.22
N ASN A 6 16.21 -16.47 -14.14
CA ASN A 6 16.48 -15.96 -12.80
C ASN A 6 17.97 -15.54 -12.77
N LYS A 7 18.26 -14.32 -13.22
CA LYS A 7 19.50 -13.63 -12.89
C LYS A 7 19.36 -13.24 -11.41
N GLY A 8 20.35 -13.56 -10.58
CA GLY A 8 20.32 -13.39 -9.12
C GLY A 8 20.20 -11.95 -8.60
N GLY A 9 19.13 -11.26 -8.97
CA GLY A 9 18.62 -10.08 -8.30
C GLY A 9 17.74 -10.50 -7.13
N SER A 10 17.63 -9.61 -6.14
CA SER A 10 16.70 -9.78 -5.04
C SER A 10 15.26 -9.67 -5.55
N LEU A 11 14.36 -10.44 -4.93
CA LEU A 11 12.95 -10.51 -5.31
C LEU A 11 12.26 -9.17 -5.01
N ARG A 12 11.69 -8.51 -6.04
CA ARG A 12 11.03 -7.21 -5.89
C ARG A 12 9.56 -7.40 -5.53
N ILE A 13 9.20 -7.03 -4.31
CA ILE A 13 7.83 -7.15 -3.81
C ILE A 13 7.17 -5.76 -3.80
N GLY A 14 6.08 -5.59 -4.53
CA GLY A 14 5.26 -4.39 -4.44
C GLY A 14 4.09 -4.57 -3.48
N VAL A 15 3.81 -3.56 -2.67
CA VAL A 15 2.58 -3.48 -1.87
C VAL A 15 1.76 -2.31 -2.38
N LEU A 16 0.78 -2.59 -3.23
CA LEU A 16 -0.09 -1.61 -3.85
C LEU A 16 -1.34 -1.41 -3.01
N GLY A 17 -1.60 -0.18 -2.61
CA GLY A 17 -2.78 0.09 -1.81
C GLY A 17 -2.78 1.48 -1.20
N SER A 18 -3.61 1.63 -0.16
CA SER A 18 -3.76 2.88 0.57
C SER A 18 -3.01 2.83 1.90
N VAL A 19 -2.17 3.81 2.16
CA VAL A 19 -1.72 4.14 3.52
C VAL A 19 -2.67 5.17 4.13
N HIS A 20 -2.98 5.02 5.42
CA HIS A 20 -3.80 5.95 6.17
C HIS A 20 -3.30 6.06 7.61
N ARG A 21 -3.89 7.03 8.31
CA ARG A 21 -3.71 7.22 9.75
C ARG A 21 -4.95 6.70 10.48
N ASP A 22 -4.78 5.62 11.22
CA ASP A 22 -5.80 5.07 12.10
C ASP A 22 -5.88 5.94 13.35
N ILE A 23 -7.05 6.50 13.63
CA ILE A 23 -7.31 7.34 14.79
C ILE A 23 -8.15 6.54 15.78
N LEU A 24 -7.56 6.25 16.95
CA LEU A 24 -8.20 5.53 18.03
C LEU A 24 -8.20 6.40 19.30
N GLY A 25 -9.34 7.03 19.58
CA GLY A 25 -9.43 8.01 20.66
C GLY A 25 -8.54 9.21 20.38
N GLN A 26 -7.49 9.39 21.19
CA GLN A 26 -6.49 10.47 21.02
C GLN A 26 -5.21 10.01 20.33
N GLU A 27 -5.08 8.71 20.07
CA GLU A 27 -3.88 8.13 19.48
C GLU A 27 -4.03 8.03 17.96
N GLU A 28 -2.91 8.18 17.26
CA GLU A 28 -2.84 8.12 15.80
C GLU A 28 -1.75 7.13 15.37
N TYR A 29 -2.11 6.13 14.57
CA TYR A 29 -1.22 5.06 14.11
C TYR A 29 -1.15 5.00 12.60
N PHE A 30 -0.08 4.45 12.05
CA PHE A 30 -0.03 4.11 10.63
C PHE A 30 -0.82 2.83 10.34
N GLY A 31 -1.80 2.93 9.45
CA GLY A 31 -2.64 1.84 9.01
C GLY A 31 -2.50 1.49 7.53
N GLY A 32 -3.39 0.63 7.05
CA GLY A 32 -3.46 0.20 5.65
C GLY A 32 -2.27 -0.65 5.25
N ILE A 33 -1.62 -0.30 4.13
CA ILE A 33 -0.49 -1.09 3.61
C ILE A 33 0.65 -1.25 4.61
N VAL A 34 0.76 -0.38 5.63
CA VAL A 34 1.81 -0.46 6.65
C VAL A 34 1.79 -1.80 7.38
N TYR A 35 0.61 -2.37 7.64
CA TYR A 35 0.49 -3.70 8.25
C TYR A 35 1.07 -4.81 7.36
N ASN A 36 1.07 -4.62 6.04
CA ASN A 36 1.72 -5.53 5.09
C ASN A 36 3.23 -5.25 4.94
N LEU A 37 3.67 -4.01 5.12
CA LEU A 37 5.09 -3.66 5.05
C LEU A 37 5.89 -4.19 6.24
N LEU A 38 5.30 -4.18 7.44
CA LEU A 38 5.93 -4.68 8.68
C LEU A 38 6.50 -6.10 8.55
N PRO A 39 5.73 -7.14 8.16
CA PRO A 39 6.25 -8.50 8.02
C PRO A 39 7.23 -8.67 6.85
N LEU A 40 7.33 -7.69 5.94
CA LEU A 40 8.25 -7.70 4.79
C LEU A 40 9.54 -6.92 5.06
N SER A 41 9.76 -6.45 6.28
CA SER A 41 10.99 -5.74 6.65
C SER A 41 12.23 -6.59 6.35
N GLY A 42 13.25 -5.95 5.76
CA GLY A 42 14.48 -6.62 5.33
C GLY A 42 14.43 -7.27 3.95
N LEU A 43 13.26 -7.31 3.29
CA LEU A 43 13.12 -7.68 1.88
C LEU A 43 13.16 -6.43 0.97
N GLU A 44 13.42 -6.63 -0.31
CA GLU A 44 13.34 -5.56 -1.30
C GLU A 44 11.89 -5.24 -1.65
N THR A 45 11.28 -4.45 -0.76
CA THR A 45 9.85 -4.15 -0.79
C THR A 45 9.61 -2.69 -1.16
N TYR A 46 8.64 -2.47 -2.04
CA TYR A 46 8.22 -1.17 -2.55
C TYR A 46 6.76 -0.91 -2.13
N PRO A 47 6.47 0.05 -1.23
CA PRO A 47 5.14 0.56 -1.06
C PRO A 47 4.75 1.35 -2.32
N ILE A 48 3.61 0.99 -2.90
CA ILE A 48 3.03 1.63 -4.07
C ILE A 48 1.75 2.31 -3.62
N THR A 49 1.84 3.58 -3.23
CA THR A 49 0.75 4.28 -2.54
C THR A 49 0.82 5.78 -2.78
N TRP A 50 -0.33 6.43 -2.58
CA TRP A 50 -0.37 7.85 -2.23
C TRP A 50 -0.06 8.03 -0.75
N ALA A 51 0.79 9.00 -0.41
CA ALA A 51 1.10 9.42 0.95
C ALA A 51 0.88 10.94 1.08
N GLY A 52 0.40 11.39 2.24
CA GLY A 52 0.23 12.82 2.49
C GLY A 52 1.56 13.52 2.73
N ARG A 53 1.66 14.79 2.29
CA ARG A 53 2.82 15.63 2.62
C ARG A 53 2.82 16.07 4.07
N ASP A 54 1.65 16.15 4.69
CA ASP A 54 1.44 16.53 6.09
C ASP A 54 2.13 15.59 7.10
N LYS A 55 2.32 14.31 6.77
CA LYS A 55 3.07 13.34 7.60
C LYS A 55 4.24 12.69 6.87
N LYS A 56 4.77 13.36 5.84
CA LYS A 56 5.82 12.80 4.98
C LYS A 56 7.05 12.34 5.75
N GLU A 57 7.55 13.18 6.65
CA GLU A 57 8.78 12.90 7.41
C GLU A 57 8.61 11.67 8.31
N GLU A 58 7.52 11.62 9.07
CA GLU A 58 7.16 10.50 9.94
C GLU A 58 7.04 9.18 9.15
N PHE A 59 6.37 9.23 7.99
CA PHE A 59 6.22 8.04 7.14
C PHE A 59 7.56 7.61 6.53
N GLU A 60 8.37 8.55 6.05
CA GLU A 60 9.67 8.24 5.48
C GLU A 60 10.67 7.70 6.49
N GLU A 61 10.59 8.12 7.76
CA GLU A 61 11.36 7.57 8.87
C GLU A 61 10.97 6.11 9.14
N LEU A 62 9.67 5.83 9.25
CA LEU A 62 9.16 4.46 9.38
C LEU A 62 9.68 3.56 8.24
N LEU A 63 9.56 4.02 7.00
CA LEU A 63 10.03 3.27 5.84
C LEU A 63 11.54 3.02 5.87
N SER A 64 12.31 3.99 6.37
CA SER A 64 13.76 3.85 6.57
C SER A 64 14.08 2.77 7.60
N VAL A 65 13.38 2.76 8.75
CA VAL A 65 13.53 1.73 9.79
C VAL A 65 13.19 0.34 9.23
N LEU A 66 12.16 0.24 8.40
CA LEU A 66 11.73 -1.03 7.80
C LEU A 66 12.60 -1.49 6.62
N GLY A 67 13.46 -0.62 6.08
CA GLY A 67 14.30 -0.92 4.92
C GLY A 67 13.57 -0.86 3.57
N MET A 68 12.48 -0.11 3.48
CA MET A 68 11.60 -0.05 2.30
C MET A 68 12.18 0.85 1.21
N LYS A 69 11.94 0.47 -0.06
CA LYS A 69 12.29 1.29 -1.24
C LYS A 69 11.20 2.32 -1.48
N LYS A 70 11.57 3.58 -1.73
CA LYS A 70 10.60 4.69 -1.78
C LYS A 70 10.08 5.01 -3.19
N ASP A 71 10.57 4.32 -4.21
CA ASP A 71 10.30 4.62 -5.63
C ASP A 71 8.82 4.50 -6.05
N GLY A 72 8.02 3.74 -5.29
CA GLY A 72 6.58 3.58 -5.53
C GLY A 72 5.69 4.60 -4.80
N ILE A 73 6.27 5.58 -4.09
CA ILE A 73 5.51 6.51 -3.27
C ILE A 73 5.22 7.78 -4.05
N PHE A 74 3.93 8.11 -4.12
CA PHE A 74 3.42 9.33 -4.71
C PHE A 74 2.87 10.20 -3.59
N TYR A 75 3.00 11.53 -3.71
CA TYR A 75 2.63 12.43 -2.61
C TYR A 75 1.45 13.33 -2.96
N CYS A 76 0.37 13.24 -2.18
CA CYS A 76 -0.77 14.16 -2.17
C CYS A 76 -0.65 15.16 -1.01
N GLU A 77 -1.62 16.06 -0.85
CA GLU A 77 -1.56 17.09 0.20
C GLU A 77 -1.65 16.48 1.61
N LYS A 78 -2.63 15.59 1.84
CA LYS A 78 -2.95 15.02 3.16
C LYS A 78 -3.06 13.50 3.12
N PHE A 79 -2.67 12.85 4.22
CA PHE A 79 -2.88 11.42 4.41
C PHE A 79 -4.38 11.09 4.46
N ASN A 80 -4.73 9.90 3.99
CA ASN A 80 -6.02 9.31 4.32
C ASN A 80 -6.13 9.14 5.84
N ARG A 81 -7.33 9.28 6.39
CA ARG A 81 -7.59 9.02 7.81
C ARG A 81 -8.67 8.00 7.97
N ASN A 82 -8.52 7.15 8.97
CA ASN A 82 -9.51 6.18 9.35
C ASN A 82 -9.79 6.32 10.84
N THR A 83 -10.95 6.86 11.21
CA THR A 83 -11.32 7.02 12.62
C THR A 83 -12.14 5.83 13.07
N LEU A 84 -11.65 5.14 14.11
CA LEU A 84 -12.30 3.97 14.68
C LEU A 84 -12.93 4.34 16.02
N ILE A 85 -14.25 4.19 16.12
CA ILE A 85 -15.02 4.45 17.33
C ILE A 85 -15.58 3.13 17.84
N TYR A 86 -15.19 2.74 19.05
CA TYR A 86 -15.62 1.47 19.66
C TYR A 86 -16.77 1.67 20.64
N HIS A 87 -17.79 0.83 20.50
CA HIS A 87 -18.98 0.77 21.34
C HIS A 87 -19.11 -0.63 21.95
N GLY A 88 -18.14 -1.00 22.81
CA GLY A 88 -18.03 -2.38 23.30
C GLY A 88 -17.45 -3.28 22.22
N GLU A 89 -18.24 -4.24 21.72
CA GLU A 89 -17.85 -5.14 20.62
C GLU A 89 -18.18 -4.55 19.22
N GLU A 90 -19.00 -3.51 19.17
CA GLU A 90 -19.32 -2.81 17.92
C GLU A 90 -18.27 -1.74 17.59
N ARG A 91 -18.07 -1.49 16.31
CA ARG A 91 -17.10 -0.51 15.80
C ARG A 91 -17.68 0.29 14.64
N ASP A 92 -17.71 1.60 14.79
CA ASP A 92 -17.96 2.53 13.69
C ASP A 92 -16.63 2.97 13.06
N GLU A 93 -16.66 3.12 11.74
CA GLU A 93 -15.50 3.47 10.94
C GLU A 93 -15.81 4.69 10.06
N ILE A 94 -14.99 5.75 10.20
CA ILE A 94 -15.11 6.97 9.42
C ILE A 94 -13.85 7.14 8.58
N LEU A 95 -13.97 6.86 7.28
CA LEU A 95 -12.88 6.99 6.32
C LEU A 95 -12.89 8.36 5.65
N GLU A 96 -11.81 9.11 5.82
CA GLU A 96 -11.52 10.35 5.08
C GLU A 96 -10.50 10.05 3.99
N ALA A 97 -10.98 9.80 2.78
CA ALA A 97 -10.15 9.50 1.61
C ALA A 97 -9.58 10.77 0.95
N ASN A 98 -8.52 11.31 1.53
CA ASN A 98 -7.81 12.51 1.03
C ASN A 98 -6.90 12.23 -0.18
N ALA A 99 -6.48 10.99 -0.36
CA ALA A 99 -5.68 10.56 -1.51
C ALA A 99 -6.56 10.42 -2.77
N PRO A 100 -6.04 10.78 -3.96
CA PRO A 100 -6.70 10.46 -5.21
C PRO A 100 -6.68 8.95 -5.48
N LYS A 101 -7.38 8.53 -6.53
CA LYS A 101 -7.32 7.13 -7.01
C LYS A 101 -5.89 6.75 -7.42
N ILE A 102 -5.64 5.45 -7.46
CA ILE A 102 -4.38 4.92 -7.96
C ILE A 102 -4.16 5.43 -9.39
N SER A 103 -2.98 6.00 -9.65
CA SER A 103 -2.64 6.56 -10.95
C SER A 103 -2.15 5.48 -11.93
N GLN A 104 -2.18 5.79 -13.22
CA GLN A 104 -1.59 4.91 -14.23
C GLN A 104 -0.09 4.68 -13.99
N GLU A 105 0.63 5.69 -13.50
CA GLU A 105 2.06 5.58 -13.16
C GLU A 105 2.30 4.57 -12.02
N GLN A 106 1.42 4.53 -11.01
CA GLN A 106 1.47 3.53 -9.95
C GLN A 106 1.19 2.12 -10.48
N ILE A 107 0.21 1.98 -11.37
CA ILE A 107 -0.12 0.70 -12.02
C ILE A 107 1.06 0.20 -12.85
N ASP A 108 1.68 1.07 -13.64
CA ASP A 108 2.85 0.73 -14.46
C ASP A 108 4.06 0.35 -13.60
N PHE A 109 4.28 1.06 -12.49
CA PHE A 109 5.30 0.71 -11.53
C PHE A 109 5.04 -0.66 -10.88
N ALA A 110 3.79 -0.93 -10.47
CA ALA A 110 3.38 -2.21 -9.92
C ALA A 110 3.62 -3.37 -10.90
N ARG A 111 3.39 -3.16 -12.20
CA ARG A 111 3.66 -4.18 -13.23
C ARG A 111 5.14 -4.58 -13.31
N SER A 112 6.06 -3.74 -12.84
CA SER A 112 7.50 -4.02 -12.83
C SER A 112 7.96 -4.90 -11.65
N MET A 113 7.06 -5.25 -10.74
CA MET A 113 7.33 -6.09 -9.57
C MET A 113 7.25 -7.59 -9.90
N ASP A 114 7.99 -8.40 -9.14
CA ASP A 114 7.95 -9.85 -9.23
C ASP A 114 6.71 -10.43 -8.54
N PHE A 115 6.37 -9.88 -7.37
CA PHE A 115 5.13 -10.16 -6.63
C PHE A 115 4.43 -8.88 -6.22
N LEU A 116 3.10 -8.93 -6.16
CA LEU A 116 2.24 -7.83 -5.74
C LEU A 116 1.33 -8.28 -4.60
N LEU A 117 1.35 -7.53 -3.52
CA LEU A 117 0.29 -7.54 -2.51
C LEU A 117 -0.62 -6.36 -2.78
N VAL A 118 -1.94 -6.59 -2.80
CA VAL A 118 -2.92 -5.53 -3.02
C VAL A 118 -3.79 -5.33 -1.78
N ASN A 119 -3.91 -4.07 -1.32
CA ASN A 119 -4.71 -3.66 -0.16
C ASN A 119 -5.50 -2.37 -0.50
N PHE A 120 -6.69 -2.55 -1.07
CA PHE A 120 -7.68 -1.55 -1.43
C PHE A 120 -8.77 -1.35 -0.37
N ILE A 121 -8.93 -0.12 0.10
CA ILE A 121 -9.85 0.19 1.21
C ILE A 121 -11.25 0.56 0.70
N ARG A 122 -11.33 1.23 -0.45
CA ARG A 122 -12.57 1.83 -0.96
C ARG A 122 -13.32 0.93 -1.94
N GLY A 123 -12.68 -0.11 -2.45
CA GLY A 123 -13.22 -1.00 -3.49
C GLY A 123 -13.41 -0.31 -4.85
N ASP A 124 -12.98 0.94 -4.99
CA ASP A 124 -13.09 1.74 -6.21
C ASP A 124 -11.74 2.29 -6.69
N GLU A 125 -10.64 1.82 -6.09
CA GLU A 125 -9.28 2.23 -6.42
C GLU A 125 -8.80 1.73 -7.78
N LEU A 126 -9.28 0.56 -8.21
CA LEU A 126 -8.99 -0.02 -9.53
C LEU A 126 -10.28 -0.44 -10.22
N THR A 127 -10.30 -0.30 -11.53
CA THR A 127 -11.26 -0.97 -12.40
C THR A 127 -10.96 -2.46 -12.50
N GLN A 128 -11.96 -3.24 -12.94
CA GLN A 128 -11.78 -4.68 -13.19
C GLN A 128 -10.66 -4.94 -14.21
N GLU A 129 -10.54 -4.10 -15.24
CA GLU A 129 -9.51 -4.22 -16.27
C GLU A 129 -8.10 -3.96 -15.70
N GLU A 130 -7.95 -2.93 -14.88
CA GLU A 130 -6.67 -2.63 -14.21
C GLU A 130 -6.27 -3.75 -13.25
N PHE A 131 -7.21 -4.24 -12.44
CA PHE A 131 -6.98 -5.37 -11.53
C PHE A 131 -6.56 -6.63 -12.30
N ALA A 132 -7.28 -6.99 -13.36
CA ALA A 132 -6.94 -8.14 -14.21
C ALA A 132 -5.56 -8.00 -14.85
N SER A 133 -5.18 -6.77 -15.25
CA SER A 133 -3.86 -6.50 -15.83
C SER A 133 -2.71 -6.67 -14.83
N LEU A 134 -2.96 -6.51 -13.53
CA LEU A 134 -1.97 -6.72 -12.46
C LEU A 134 -1.85 -8.19 -12.06
N ALA A 135 -2.98 -8.91 -12.04
CA ALA A 135 -3.09 -10.31 -11.65
C ALA A 135 -2.37 -11.32 -12.58
N GLY A 136 -1.94 -10.88 -13.77
CA GLY A 136 -1.31 -11.73 -14.78
C GLY A 136 -0.21 -12.64 -14.21
N ASP A 137 -0.23 -13.91 -14.61
CA ASP A 137 0.70 -14.98 -14.19
C ASP A 137 0.66 -15.39 -12.69
N GLY A 138 -0.39 -14.99 -11.94
CA GLY A 138 -0.58 -15.47 -10.56
C GLY A 138 0.38 -14.83 -9.53
N ARG A 139 0.97 -13.69 -9.88
CA ARG A 139 1.93 -12.95 -9.04
C ARG A 139 1.30 -12.02 -8.01
N MET A 140 -0.03 -11.95 -7.97
CA MET A 140 -0.79 -10.98 -7.17
C MET A 140 -1.59 -11.70 -6.08
N VAL A 141 -1.49 -11.20 -4.85
CA VAL A 141 -2.22 -11.69 -3.69
C VAL A 141 -3.02 -10.54 -3.10
N ASP A 142 -4.34 -10.71 -3.06
CA ASP A 142 -5.24 -9.82 -2.32
C ASP A 142 -5.16 -10.17 -0.84
N VAL A 143 -4.89 -9.16 0.00
CA VAL A 143 -4.68 -9.31 1.44
C VAL A 143 -5.79 -8.71 2.28
N HIS A 144 -6.95 -8.41 1.68
CA HIS A 144 -8.13 -8.04 2.47
C HIS A 144 -8.67 -9.19 3.30
N SER A 145 -8.75 -8.94 4.61
CA SER A 145 -9.54 -9.68 5.60
C SER A 145 -10.75 -8.86 5.99
#